data_AF-A0A9X4MRZ5-F1
#
_entry.id   AF-A0A9X4MRZ5-F1
#
_cell.length_a   1.000
_cell.length_b   1.000
_cell.length_c   1.000
_cell.angle_alpha   90.00
_cell.angle_beta   90.00
_cell.angle_gamma   90.00
#
_symmetry.space_group_name_H-M   'P 1'
#
loop_
_entity.id
_entity.type
_entity.pdbx_description
1 polymer ?
#
loop_
_entity_poly.entity_id
_entity_poly.type
_entity_poly.pdbx_seq_one_letter_code
_entity_poly.pdbx_strand_id
1 'polypeptide(L)'
;MTKTVEEMRYQLEEWLSQGFTSSEDRANYQTLKEQYEDETFDYSFSRREITGQLELIITNRENDFPSLDKVTKAEYLDLVAQLDDLDKRQADYYRKQLA
;
A
#
# COMPACT_ATOMS: atom_id res chain seq x y z
N MET A 1 25.30 1.60 13.78
CA MET A 1 24.34 1.00 14.72
C MET A 1 23.12 0.61 13.90
N THR A 2 22.67 -0.64 13.99
CA THR A 2 21.40 -1.06 13.38
C THR A 2 20.26 -0.38 14.12
N LYS A 3 19.29 0.19 13.39
CA LYS A 3 18.07 0.70 13.99
C LYS A 3 17.34 -0.45 14.66
N THR A 4 16.76 -0.23 15.83
CA THR A 4 15.86 -1.20 16.43
C THR A 4 14.56 -1.28 15.62
N VAL A 5 13.85 -2.41 15.69
CA VAL A 5 12.55 -2.61 15.04
C VAL A 5 11.55 -1.51 15.41
N GLU A 6 11.56 -1.07 16.67
CA GLU A 6 10.66 0.01 17.14
C GLU A 6 11.00 1.37 16.54
N GLU A 7 12.29 1.70 16.40
CA GLU A 7 12.74 2.91 15.71
C GLU A 7 12.37 2.89 14.23
N MET A 8 12.51 1.75 13.57
CA MET A 8 12.10 1.58 12.17
C MET A 8 10.59 1.82 12.01
N ARG A 9 9.76 1.16 12.84
CA ARG A 9 8.31 1.34 12.82
C ARG A 9 7.90 2.79 13.06
N TYR A 10 8.51 3.44 14.06
CA TYR A 10 8.21 4.84 14.37
C TYR A 10 8.52 5.76 13.19
N GLN A 11 9.68 5.59 12.57
CA GLN A 11 10.08 6.41 11.44
C GLN A 11 9.22 6.16 10.18
N LEU A 12 8.77 4.92 9.95
CA LEU A 12 7.84 4.62 8.86
C LEU A 12 6.49 5.33 9.08
N GLU A 13 5.93 5.26 10.28
CA GLU A 13 4.68 5.98 10.62
C GLU A 13 4.85 7.50 10.52
N GLU A 14 6.00 8.03 10.95
CA GLU A 14 6.31 9.46 10.84
C GLU A 14 6.31 9.92 9.37
N TRP A 15 6.98 9.19 8.48
CA TRP A 15 6.99 9.49 7.05
C TRP A 15 5.61 9.42 6.41
N LEU A 16 4.80 8.42 6.77
CA LEU A 16 3.42 8.33 6.29
C LEU A 16 2.56 9.50 6.80
N SER A 17 2.79 9.99 8.02
CA SER A 17 2.05 11.11 8.59
C SER A 17 2.47 12.46 8.02
N GLN A 18 3.75 12.67 7.75
CA GLN A 18 4.28 13.94 7.20
C GLN A 18 4.05 14.03 5.69
N GLY A 19 3.95 12.88 5.01
CA GLY A 19 3.95 12.79 3.56
C GLY A 19 5.37 12.93 2.99
N PHE A 20 5.52 12.57 1.72
CA PHE A 20 6.80 12.63 1.02
C PHE A 20 6.98 13.99 0.36
N THR A 21 8.05 14.71 0.72
CA THR A 21 8.36 16.02 0.11
C THR A 21 9.24 15.90 -1.13
N SER A 22 9.96 14.78 -1.23
CA SER A 22 10.89 14.50 -2.32
C SER A 22 10.87 13.02 -2.74
N SER A 23 11.38 12.74 -3.93
CA SER A 23 11.55 11.36 -4.41
C SER A 23 12.57 10.58 -3.57
N GLU A 24 13.53 11.28 -2.96
CA GLU A 24 14.51 10.70 -2.03
C GLU A 24 13.83 10.24 -0.73
N ASP A 25 12.93 11.04 -0.15
CA ASP A 25 12.14 10.63 1.03
C ASP A 25 11.35 9.35 0.76
N ARG A 26 10.73 9.27 -0.42
CA ARG A 26 9.97 8.09 -0.84
C ARG A 26 10.88 6.87 -1.01
N ALA A 27 12.05 7.04 -1.62
CA ALA A 27 13.02 5.95 -1.79
C ALA A 27 13.57 5.45 -0.45
N ASN A 28 13.87 6.38 0.46
CA ASN A 28 14.32 6.07 1.81
C ASN A 28 13.23 5.34 2.61
N TYR A 29 11.96 5.73 2.46
CA TYR A 29 10.82 5.03 3.03
C TYR A 29 10.68 3.61 2.53
N GLN A 30 10.75 3.39 1.21
CA GLN A 30 10.65 2.03 0.67
C GLN A 30 11.79 1.15 1.20
N THR A 31 13.03 1.67 1.22
CA THR A 31 14.18 0.93 1.76
C THR A 31 14.01 0.57 3.24
N LEU A 32 13.54 1.52 4.06
CA LEU A 32 13.30 1.28 5.49
C LEU A 32 12.15 0.30 5.73
N LYS A 33 11.12 0.38 4.89
CA LYS A 33 9.96 -0.51 4.96
C LYS A 33 10.38 -1.93 4.63
N GLU A 34 11.08 -2.14 3.52
CA GLU A 34 11.62 -3.45 3.13
C GLU A 34 12.46 -4.04 4.26
N GLN A 35 13.35 -3.24 4.87
CA GLN A 35 14.13 -3.69 6.01
C GLN A 35 13.25 -4.10 7.21
N TYR A 36 12.26 -3.29 7.59
CA TYR A 36 11.36 -3.60 8.69
C TYR A 36 10.56 -4.88 8.41
N GLU A 37 9.99 -5.00 7.21
CA GLU A 37 9.15 -6.14 6.81
C GLU A 37 9.96 -7.43 6.71
N ASP A 38 11.22 -7.37 6.24
CA ASP A 38 12.13 -8.53 6.22
C ASP A 38 12.56 -8.96 7.64
N GLU A 39 12.80 -8.01 8.54
CA GLU A 39 13.23 -8.31 9.91
C GLU A 39 12.08 -8.84 10.79
N THR A 40 10.84 -8.41 10.54
CA THR A 40 9.69 -8.68 11.41
C THR A 40 8.67 -9.62 10.82
N PHE A 41 8.67 -9.81 9.49
CA PHE A 41 7.58 -10.42 8.72
C PHE A 41 6.22 -9.71 8.91
N ASP A 42 6.23 -8.45 9.38
CA ASP A 42 5.04 -7.63 9.56
C ASP A 42 4.84 -6.73 8.33
N TYR A 43 4.03 -7.20 7.37
CA TYR A 43 3.71 -6.49 6.14
C TYR A 43 2.57 -5.46 6.28
N SER A 44 2.33 -4.92 7.49
CA SER A 44 1.23 -3.98 7.73
C SER A 44 1.38 -2.69 6.91
N PHE A 45 2.60 -2.23 6.68
CA PHE A 45 2.87 -1.04 5.86
C PHE A 45 2.53 -1.27 4.39
N SER A 46 3.04 -2.35 3.79
CA SER A 46 2.72 -2.71 2.41
C SER A 46 1.22 -2.94 2.22
N ARG A 47 0.54 -3.60 3.17
CA ARG A 47 -0.92 -3.73 3.15
C ARG A 47 -1.64 -2.39 3.20
N ARG A 48 -1.21 -1.47 4.09
CA ARG A 48 -1.80 -0.13 4.22
C ARG A 48 -1.63 0.70 2.96
N GLU A 49 -0.47 0.60 2.29
CA GLU A 49 -0.19 1.29 1.04
C GLU A 49 -1.06 0.77 -0.12
N ILE A 50 -1.20 -0.56 -0.26
CA ILE A 50 -2.03 -1.15 -1.31
C ILE A 50 -3.50 -0.81 -1.09
N THR A 51 -3.99 -0.96 0.14
CA THR A 51 -5.39 -0.67 0.50
C THR A 51 -5.71 0.81 0.32
N GLY A 52 -4.79 1.72 0.69
CA GLY A 52 -4.94 3.15 0.44
C GLY A 52 -5.05 3.50 -1.05
N GLN A 53 -4.27 2.84 -1.91
CA GLN A 53 -4.37 3.02 -3.38
C GLN A 53 -5.69 2.50 -3.92
N LEU A 54 -6.15 1.34 -3.46
CA LEU A 54 -7.45 0.78 -3.84
C LEU A 54 -8.60 1.73 -3.45
N GLU A 55 -8.59 2.24 -2.21
CA GLU A 55 -9.59 3.21 -1.75
C GLU A 55 -9.55 4.51 -2.55
N LEU A 56 -8.35 4.99 -2.93
CA LEU A 56 -8.23 6.17 -3.78
C LEU A 56 -8.85 5.92 -5.16
N ILE A 57 -8.61 4.76 -5.77
CA ILE A 57 -9.23 4.39 -7.04
C ILE A 57 -10.76 4.36 -6.93
N ILE A 58 -11.29 3.75 -5.86
CA ILE A 58 -12.74 3.61 -5.63
C ILE A 58 -13.42 4.96 -5.38
N THR A 59 -12.78 5.85 -4.61
CA THR A 59 -13.39 7.10 -4.15
C THR A 59 -13.14 8.28 -5.08
N ASN A 60 -12.18 8.18 -6.00
CA ASN A 60 -11.93 9.23 -6.98
C ASN A 60 -13.14 9.36 -7.93
N ARG A 61 -13.74 10.55 -7.98
CA ARG A 61 -14.94 10.84 -8.80
C ARG A 61 -14.71 10.72 -10.30
N GLU A 62 -13.47 10.77 -10.76
CA GLU A 62 -13.11 10.56 -12.17
C GLU A 62 -13.17 9.08 -12.57
N ASN A 63 -12.98 8.18 -11.60
CA ASN A 63 -13.12 6.76 -11.77
C ASN A 63 -14.60 6.44 -11.65
N ASP A 64 -15.28 6.13 -12.75
CA ASP A 64 -16.70 5.74 -12.79
C ASP A 64 -16.92 4.37 -12.12
N PHE A 65 -16.47 4.19 -10.88
CA PHE A 65 -16.41 2.90 -10.19
C PHE A 65 -17.83 2.33 -10.00
N PRO A 66 -18.07 1.04 -10.29
CA PRO A 66 -17.11 -0.01 -10.65
C PRO A 66 -16.77 -0.11 -12.15
N SER A 67 -17.34 0.73 -13.00
CA SER A 67 -17.12 0.82 -14.46
C SER A 67 -15.80 1.50 -14.85
N LEU A 68 -14.71 1.15 -14.16
CA LEU A 68 -13.37 1.65 -14.45
C LEU A 68 -12.98 1.44 -15.92
N ASP A 69 -12.25 2.41 -16.49
CA ASP A 69 -11.63 2.22 -17.80
C ASP A 69 -10.60 1.06 -17.76
N LYS A 70 -10.19 0.57 -18.93
CA LYS A 70 -9.34 -0.62 -19.02
C LYS A 70 -8.00 -0.48 -18.28
N VAL A 71 -7.40 0.71 -18.29
CA VAL A 71 -6.09 0.96 -17.66
C VAL A 71 -6.26 0.94 -16.15
N THR A 72 -7.19 1.75 -15.63
CA THR A 72 -7.45 1.83 -14.18
C THR A 72 -7.96 0.51 -13.62
N LYS A 73 -8.78 -0.24 -14.38
CA LYS A 73 -9.21 -1.58 -13.98
C LYS A 73 -8.06 -2.58 -13.90
N ALA A 74 -7.09 -2.51 -14.82
CA ALA A 74 -5.92 -3.37 -14.78
C ALA A 74 -5.04 -3.05 -13.57
N GLU A 75 -4.79 -1.76 -13.30
CA GLU A 75 -4.07 -1.30 -12.10
C GLU A 75 -4.76 -1.74 -10.81
N TYR A 76 -6.08 -1.57 -10.72
CA TYR A 76 -6.87 -2.03 -9.58
C TYR A 76 -6.72 -3.54 -9.36
N LEU A 77 -6.84 -4.35 -10.42
CA LEU A 77 -6.73 -5.81 -10.31
C LEU A 77 -5.30 -6.26 -9.94
N ASP A 78 -4.28 -5.53 -10.39
CA ASP A 78 -2.88 -5.77 -10.01
C ASP A 78 -2.66 -5.52 -8.51
N LEU A 79 -3.15 -4.38 -7.99
CA LEU A 79 -3.13 -4.08 -6.55
C LEU A 79 -3.89 -5.14 -5.73
N VAL A 80 -5.03 -5.61 -6.22
CA VAL A 80 -5.78 -6.69 -5.57
C VAL A 80 -5.01 -8.02 -5.58
N ALA A 81 -4.25 -8.31 -6.65
CA ALA A 81 -3.41 -9.49 -6.71
C ALA A 81 -2.25 -9.40 -5.72
N GLN A 82 -1.55 -8.26 -5.66
CA GLN A 82 -0.50 -7.99 -4.66
C GLN A 82 -1.04 -8.13 -3.22
N LEU A 83 -2.26 -7.63 -2.97
CA LEU A 83 -2.90 -7.78 -1.66
C LEU A 83 -3.27 -9.24 -1.34
N ASP A 84 -3.49 -10.10 -2.34
CA ASP A 84 -3.85 -11.50 -2.10
C ASP A 84 -2.73 -12.27 -1.41
N ASP A 85 -1.48 -11.97 -1.79
CA ASP A 85 -0.28 -12.54 -1.19
C ASP A 85 -0.10 -12.10 0.28
N LEU A 86 -0.64 -10.93 0.66
CA LEU A 86 -0.48 -10.36 2.00
C LEU A 86 -1.70 -10.57 2.92
N ASP A 87 -2.90 -10.43 2.39
CA ASP A 87 -4.19 -10.62 3.08
C ASP A 87 -5.30 -10.96 2.08
N LYS A 88 -5.46 -12.27 1.84
CA LYS A 88 -6.50 -12.84 0.98
C LYS A 88 -7.92 -12.37 1.32
N ARG A 89 -8.26 -12.20 2.60
CA ARG A 89 -9.62 -11.78 2.98
C ARG A 89 -9.88 -10.34 2.52
N GLN A 90 -8.87 -9.50 2.67
CA GLN A 90 -8.94 -8.11 2.23
C GLN A 90 -8.94 -8.02 0.70
N ALA A 91 -8.11 -8.80 0.01
CA ALA A 91 -8.15 -8.91 -1.46
C ALA A 91 -9.52 -9.34 -1.98
N ASP A 92 -10.13 -10.38 -1.37
CA ASP A 92 -11.47 -10.85 -1.74
C ASP A 92 -12.57 -9.80 -1.53
N TYR A 93 -12.42 -8.94 -0.52
CA TYR A 93 -13.32 -7.80 -0.32
C TYR A 93 -13.26 -6.85 -1.52
N TYR A 94 -12.06 -6.45 -1.96
CA TYR A 94 -11.88 -5.56 -3.10
C TYR A 94 -12.31 -6.20 -4.43
N ARG A 95 -12.04 -7.49 -4.65
CA ARG A 95 -12.55 -8.21 -5.84
C ARG A 95 -14.07 -8.11 -5.98
N LYS A 96 -14.79 -8.22 -4.86
CA LYS A 96 -16.26 -8.15 -4.85
C LYS A 96 -16.80 -6.76 -5.13
N GLN A 97 -16.01 -5.70 -4.96
CA GLN A 97 -16.47 -4.35 -5.29
C GLN A 97 -16.55 -4.10 -6.80
N LEU A 98 -15.84 -4.88 -7.62
CA LEU A 98 -15.93 -4.82 -9.08
C LEU A 98 -17.11 -5.64 -9.67
N ALA A 99 -17.85 -6.38 -8.84
CA ALA A 99 -18.89 -7.31 -9.27
C ALA A 99 -20.27 -6.64 -9.45
#